data_AF-A0A961C2G8-F1
#
_entry.id   AF-A0A961C2G8-F1
#
_cell.length_a   1.000
_cell.length_b   1.000
_cell.length_c   1.000
_cell.angle_alpha   90.00
_cell.angle_beta   90.00
_cell.angle_gamma   90.00
#
_symmetry.space_group_name_H-M   'P 1'
#
loop_
_entity.id
_entity.type
_entity.pdbx_description
1 polymer ?
#
loop_
_entity_poly.entity_id
_entity_poly.type
_entity_poly.pdbx_seq_one_letter_code
_entity_poly.pdbx_strand_id
1 'polypeptide(L)'
;MTALFIDSNIALYAVGGPHRHKAACRGILEAATTGTVTLHASVELIQEVLHHRLRIDHRETAIAAARWLTDLCTVHPFTKDVARSMLNLVATTSIRDRDAVHAATALAAGFDQIVTVDPNLAVPGLDVLTPEQALPSN
;
A
#
# COMPACT_ATOMS: atom_id res chain seq x y z
N MET A 1 10.01 3.80 -16.18
CA MET A 1 9.07 4.22 -15.13
C MET A 1 9.14 3.19 -14.04
N THR A 2 9.40 3.60 -12.80
CA THR A 2 9.54 2.66 -11.67
C THR A 2 8.15 2.28 -11.18
N ALA A 3 7.86 0.98 -11.07
CA ALA A 3 6.62 0.49 -10.48
C ALA A 3 6.85 0.20 -9.00
N LEU A 4 5.96 0.70 -8.15
CA LEU A 4 6.03 0.51 -6.69
C LEU A 4 4.73 -0.11 -6.20
N PHE A 5 4.82 -1.22 -5.47
CA PHE A 5 3.67 -1.73 -4.72
C PHE A 5 3.62 -1.05 -3.36
N ILE A 6 2.48 -0.46 -2.98
CA ILE A 6 2.35 0.29 -1.74
C ILE A 6 1.38 -0.38 -0.75
N ASP A 7 1.69 -0.21 0.52
CA ASP A 7 0.83 -0.55 1.65
C ASP A 7 -0.13 0.62 1.99
N SER A 8 -1.22 0.32 2.70
CA SER A 8 -2.27 1.28 3.06
C SER A 8 -1.75 2.42 3.93
N ASN A 9 -0.75 2.14 4.76
CA ASN A 9 -0.15 3.15 5.62
C ASN A 9 0.52 4.28 4.81
N ILE A 10 0.97 4.04 3.58
CA ILE A 10 1.52 5.08 2.71
C ILE A 10 0.44 6.13 2.41
N ALA A 11 -0.76 5.69 2.02
CA ALA A 11 -1.89 6.58 1.79
C ALA A 11 -2.37 7.25 3.08
N LEU A 12 -2.49 6.50 4.17
CA LEU A 12 -2.98 7.03 5.45
C LEU A 12 -2.05 8.08 6.06
N TYR A 13 -0.73 7.86 6.04
CA TYR A 13 0.23 8.84 6.56
C TYR A 13 0.35 10.07 5.66
N ALA A 14 0.14 9.94 4.34
CA ALA A 14 0.18 11.08 3.43
C ALA A 14 -0.93 12.11 3.74
N VAL A 15 -2.11 11.63 4.13
CA VAL A 15 -3.30 12.47 4.43
C VAL A 15 -3.50 12.72 5.94
N GLY A 16 -2.85 11.95 6.80
CA GLY A 16 -3.01 11.97 8.26
C GLY A 16 -2.30 13.14 8.96
N GLY A 17 -2.28 13.07 10.30
CA GLY A 17 -1.62 14.06 11.17
C GLY A 17 -0.08 14.08 11.03
N PRO A 18 0.63 14.92 11.79
CA PRO A 18 2.09 14.98 11.77
C PRO A 18 2.73 13.61 12.07
N HIS A 19 3.58 13.13 11.16
CA HIS A 19 4.35 11.90 11.32
C HIS A 19 5.67 12.01 10.56
N ARG A 20 6.74 11.35 11.03
CA ARG A 20 8.08 11.44 10.41
C ARG A 20 8.09 11.01 8.93
N HIS A 21 7.27 10.02 8.58
CA HIS A 21 7.18 9.48 7.22
C HIS A 21 6.20 10.25 6.31
N LYS A 22 5.44 11.20 6.87
CA LYS A 22 4.36 11.89 6.12
C LYS A 22 4.88 12.57 4.85
N ALA A 23 5.99 13.29 4.95
CA ALA A 23 6.57 13.99 3.80
C ALA A 23 6.96 13.01 2.68
N ALA A 24 7.60 11.90 3.04
CA ALA A 24 8.01 10.88 2.08
C ALA A 24 6.79 10.16 1.46
N CYS A 25 5.80 9.78 2.26
CA CYS A 25 4.55 9.19 1.76
C CYS A 25 3.83 10.11 0.78
N ARG A 26 3.77 11.41 1.07
CA ARG A 26 3.20 12.41 0.15
C ARG A 26 3.99 12.49 -1.14
N GLY A 27 5.31 12.53 -1.06
CA GLY A 27 6.19 12.60 -2.23
C GLY A 27 5.99 11.41 -3.18
N ILE A 28 5.73 10.21 -2.67
CA ILE A 28 5.41 9.03 -3.50
C ILE A 28 4.10 9.23 -4.27
N LEU A 29 3.05 9.70 -3.61
CA LEU A 29 1.75 9.95 -4.27
C LEU A 29 1.83 11.10 -5.28
N GLU A 30 2.61 12.13 -4.98
CA GLU A 30 2.89 13.25 -5.87
C GLU A 30 3.69 12.77 -7.10
N ALA A 31 4.72 11.95 -6.91
CA ALA A 31 5.49 11.33 -7.99
C ALA A 31 4.63 10.43 -8.90
N ALA A 32 3.62 9.77 -8.34
CA ALA A 32 2.66 9.00 -9.12
C ALA A 32 1.73 9.90 -9.94
N THR A 33 1.26 10.99 -9.35
CA THR A 33 0.40 11.98 -10.02
C THR A 33 1.11 12.65 -11.19
N THR A 34 2.42 12.86 -11.10
CA THR A 34 3.25 13.42 -12.18
C THR A 34 3.74 12.37 -13.19
N GLY A 35 3.42 11.09 -12.98
CA GLY A 35 3.85 9.99 -13.87
C GLY A 35 5.32 9.59 -13.71
N THR A 36 5.99 10.03 -12.65
CA THR A 36 7.38 9.62 -12.34
C THR A 36 7.46 8.16 -11.92
N VAL A 37 6.45 7.68 -11.18
CA VAL A 37 6.29 6.29 -10.76
C VAL A 37 4.89 5.78 -11.09
N THR A 38 4.74 4.47 -11.23
CA THR A 38 3.44 3.80 -11.26
C THR A 38 3.19 3.15 -9.92
N LEU A 39 2.02 3.42 -9.31
CA LEU A 39 1.66 2.77 -8.05
C LEU A 39 0.79 1.55 -8.30
N HIS A 40 1.11 0.48 -7.58
CA HIS A 40 0.35 -0.76 -7.52
C HIS A 40 -0.14 -0.93 -6.08
N ALA A 41 -1.37 -1.40 -5.92
CA ALA A 41 -1.96 -1.58 -4.61
C ALA A 41 -2.92 -2.77 -4.62
N SER A 42 -3.11 -3.43 -3.48
CA SER A 42 -4.20 -4.39 -3.33
C SER A 42 -5.56 -3.67 -3.21
N VAL A 43 -6.65 -4.34 -3.56
CA VAL A 43 -8.01 -3.84 -3.25
C VAL A 43 -8.24 -3.60 -1.75
N GLU A 44 -7.56 -4.36 -0.88
CA GLU A 44 -7.64 -4.19 0.58
C GLU A 44 -7.14 -2.81 1.03
N LEU A 45 -6.17 -2.22 0.31
CA LEU A 45 -5.67 -0.88 0.61
C LEU A 45 -6.80 0.15 0.48
N ILE A 46 -7.59 0.06 -0.59
CA ILE A 46 -8.71 0.97 -0.84
C ILE A 46 -9.78 0.77 0.24
N GLN A 47 -10.07 -0.48 0.61
CA GLN A 47 -11.00 -0.82 1.69
C GLN A 47 -10.57 -0.21 3.01
N GLU A 48 -9.28 -0.34 3.36
CA GLU A 48 -8.74 0.13 4.62
C GLU A 48 -8.74 1.66 4.71
N VAL A 49 -8.32 2.35 3.65
CA VAL A 49 -8.38 3.81 3.60
C VAL A 49 -9.81 4.29 3.75
N LEU A 50 -10.77 3.71 3.00
CA LEU A 50 -12.18 4.07 3.12
C LEU A 50 -12.70 3.83 4.55
N HIS A 51 -12.42 2.64 5.11
CA HIS A 51 -12.84 2.27 6.46
C HIS A 51 -12.31 3.24 7.51
N HIS A 52 -11.01 3.57 7.44
CA HIS A 52 -10.37 4.48 8.35
C HIS A 52 -10.96 5.91 8.23
N ARG A 53 -11.05 6.45 7.01
CA ARG A 53 -11.51 7.83 6.76
C ARG A 53 -12.98 8.03 7.12
N LEU A 54 -13.84 7.02 6.92
CA LEU A 54 -15.25 7.09 7.34
C LEU A 54 -15.44 7.27 8.86
N ARG A 55 -14.42 6.96 9.67
CA ARG A 55 -14.46 7.11 11.14
C ARG A 55 -13.99 8.48 11.61
N ILE A 56 -13.22 9.20 10.80
CA ILE A 56 -12.55 10.43 11.22
C ILE A 56 -12.90 11.66 10.36
N ASP A 57 -13.56 11.47 9.21
CA ASP A 57 -13.97 12.56 8.31
C ASP A 57 -15.46 12.49 7.93
N HIS A 58 -15.90 13.51 7.18
CA HIS A 58 -17.16 13.45 6.46
C HIS A 58 -17.16 12.34 5.39
N ARG A 59 -18.32 11.69 5.23
CA ARG A 59 -18.51 10.58 4.28
C ARG A 59 -18.06 10.92 2.84
N GLU A 60 -18.36 12.13 2.38
CA GLU A 60 -17.99 12.58 1.02
C GLU A 60 -16.48 12.62 0.84
N THR A 61 -15.75 13.16 1.82
CA THR A 61 -14.28 13.21 1.83
C THR A 61 -13.66 11.82 1.82
N ALA A 62 -14.22 10.88 2.60
CA ALA A 62 -13.74 9.50 2.64
C ALA A 62 -13.93 8.78 1.29
N ILE A 63 -15.10 8.96 0.64
CA ILE A 63 -15.38 8.39 -0.69
C ILE A 63 -14.48 9.02 -1.75
N ALA A 64 -14.29 10.34 -1.72
CA ALA A 64 -13.42 11.04 -2.67
C ALA A 64 -11.97 10.54 -2.58
N ALA A 65 -11.44 10.35 -1.37
CA ALA A 65 -10.10 9.82 -1.16
C ALA A 65 -9.96 8.38 -1.70
N ALA A 66 -10.93 7.50 -1.41
CA ALA A 66 -10.89 6.13 -1.90
C ALA A 66 -10.98 6.04 -3.44
N ARG A 67 -11.83 6.86 -4.08
CA ARG A 67 -11.92 6.96 -5.54
C ARG A 67 -10.61 7.45 -6.14
N TRP A 68 -10.05 8.53 -5.61
CA TRP A 68 -8.79 9.07 -6.10
C TRP A 68 -7.64 8.04 -6.03
N LEU A 69 -7.54 7.27 -4.93
CA LEU A 69 -6.56 6.19 -4.83
C LEU A 69 -6.82 5.06 -5.83
N THR A 70 -8.09 4.75 -6.10
CA THR A 70 -8.48 3.72 -7.07
C THR A 70 -8.09 4.12 -8.49
N ASP A 71 -8.20 5.41 -8.82
CA ASP A 71 -7.83 5.94 -10.14
C ASP A 71 -6.31 6.12 -10.27
N LEU A 72 -5.61 6.49 -9.18
CA LEU A 72 -4.17 6.71 -9.17
C LEU A 72 -3.37 5.41 -9.28
N CYS A 73 -3.87 4.31 -8.71
CA CYS A 73 -3.15 3.05 -8.61
C CYS A 73 -3.62 2.02 -9.63
N THR A 74 -2.71 1.16 -10.08
CA THR A 74 -3.09 -0.14 -10.63
C THR A 74 -3.53 -1.05 -9.48
N VAL A 75 -4.84 -1.24 -9.32
CA VAL A 75 -5.42 -2.02 -8.22
C VAL A 75 -5.50 -3.51 -8.57
N HIS A 76 -4.90 -4.34 -7.71
CA HIS A 76 -4.85 -5.80 -7.87
C HIS A 76 -5.97 -6.49 -7.10
N PRO A 77 -6.63 -7.50 -7.70
CA PRO A 77 -7.78 -8.18 -7.12
C PRO A 77 -7.38 -9.17 -6.02
N PHE A 78 -8.28 -9.37 -5.04
CA PHE A 78 -8.16 -10.45 -4.07
C PHE A 78 -8.74 -11.75 -4.65
N THR A 79 -7.87 -12.62 -5.18
CA THR A 79 -8.26 -13.90 -5.78
C THR A 79 -8.16 -15.06 -4.79
N LYS A 80 -8.66 -16.25 -5.18
CA LYS A 80 -8.47 -17.47 -4.38
C LYS A 80 -7.00 -17.84 -4.18
N ASP A 81 -6.14 -17.53 -5.14
CA ASP A 81 -4.71 -17.83 -5.05
C ASP A 81 -3.99 -16.85 -4.13
N VAL A 82 -4.38 -15.57 -4.17
CA VAL A 82 -3.95 -14.59 -3.15
C VAL A 82 -4.38 -15.04 -1.76
N ALA A 83 -5.63 -15.50 -1.59
CA ALA A 83 -6.11 -15.99 -0.30
C ALA A 83 -5.32 -17.20 0.22
N ARG A 84 -4.98 -18.16 -0.65
CA ARG A 84 -4.13 -19.31 -0.29
C ARG A 84 -2.72 -18.88 0.08
N SER A 85 -2.13 -17.98 -0.71
CA SER A 85 -0.79 -17.45 -0.45
C SER A 85 -0.75 -16.70 0.88
N MET A 86 -1.74 -15.84 1.15
CA MET A 86 -1.91 -15.15 2.43
C MET A 86 -1.95 -16.14 3.61
N LEU A 87 -2.77 -17.18 3.54
CA LEU A 87 -2.86 -18.20 4.60
C LEU A 87 -1.52 -18.93 4.80
N ASN A 88 -0.81 -19.24 3.72
CA ASN A 88 0.52 -19.85 3.81
C ASN A 88 1.56 -18.92 4.46
N LEU A 89 1.55 -17.63 4.12
CA LEU A 89 2.42 -16.63 4.74
C LEU A 89 2.16 -16.53 6.25
N VAL A 90 0.90 -16.45 6.66
CA VAL A 90 0.52 -16.42 8.08
C VAL A 90 0.93 -17.70 8.80
N ALA A 91 0.84 -18.86 8.14
CA ALA A 91 1.22 -20.14 8.75
C ALA A 91 2.74 -20.33 8.92
N THR A 92 3.55 -19.63 8.11
CA THR A 92 5.00 -19.87 8.01
C THR A 92 5.87 -18.70 8.47
N THR A 93 5.27 -17.55 8.73
CA THR A 93 5.95 -16.31 9.14
C THR A 93 5.22 -15.66 10.32
N SER A 94 5.69 -14.50 10.76
CA SER A 94 5.03 -13.71 11.82
C SER A 94 3.99 -12.72 11.30
N ILE A 95 3.82 -12.57 9.98
CA ILE A 95 2.86 -11.61 9.39
C ILE A 95 1.42 -11.99 9.76
N ARG A 96 0.55 -10.99 9.92
CA ARG A 96 -0.83 -11.20 10.38
C ARG A 96 -1.82 -10.38 9.56
N ASP A 97 -3.09 -10.70 9.77
CA ASP A 97 -4.23 -9.87 9.42
C ASP A 97 -4.19 -9.36 7.96
N ARG A 98 -4.34 -8.05 7.77
CA ARG A 98 -4.41 -7.40 6.45
C ARG A 98 -3.04 -7.26 5.80
N ASP A 99 -1.96 -7.21 6.58
CA ASP A 99 -0.59 -7.13 6.06
C ASP A 99 -0.27 -8.35 5.19
N ALA A 100 -0.75 -9.53 5.60
CA ALA A 100 -0.63 -10.76 4.82
C ALA A 100 -1.34 -10.66 3.45
N VAL A 101 -2.45 -9.90 3.37
CA VAL A 101 -3.17 -9.65 2.11
C VAL A 101 -2.32 -8.78 1.20
N HIS A 102 -1.75 -7.68 1.71
CA HIS A 102 -0.85 -6.82 0.96
C HIS A 102 0.35 -7.58 0.42
N ALA A 103 1.03 -8.35 1.29
CA ALA A 103 2.19 -9.15 0.92
C ALA A 103 1.87 -10.21 -0.14
N ALA A 104 0.80 -10.99 0.07
CA ALA A 104 0.38 -12.01 -0.88
C ALA A 104 -0.04 -11.41 -2.24
N THR A 105 -0.68 -10.24 -2.22
CA THR A 105 -1.08 -9.56 -3.46
C THR A 105 0.12 -9.02 -4.22
N ALA A 106 1.10 -8.43 -3.52
CA ALA A 106 2.34 -7.94 -4.13
C ALA A 106 3.13 -9.07 -4.81
N LEU A 107 3.33 -10.18 -4.10
CA LEU A 107 3.98 -11.38 -4.62
C LEU A 107 3.24 -11.94 -5.84
N ALA A 108 1.91 -12.05 -5.78
CA ALA A 108 1.09 -12.52 -6.90
C ALA A 108 1.13 -11.59 -8.12
N ALA A 109 1.33 -10.28 -7.88
CA ALA A 109 1.52 -9.27 -8.92
C ALA A 109 2.97 -9.22 -9.47
N GLY A 110 3.87 -10.06 -8.96
CA GLY A 110 5.26 -10.17 -9.41
C GLY A 110 6.23 -9.16 -8.77
N PHE A 111 5.84 -8.54 -7.65
CA PHE A 111 6.71 -7.63 -6.91
C PHE A 111 7.52 -8.41 -5.86
N ASP A 112 8.80 -8.05 -5.77
CA ASP A 112 9.75 -8.50 -4.75
C ASP A 112 10.01 -7.43 -3.68
N GLN A 113 9.39 -6.25 -3.82
CA GLN A 113 9.45 -5.15 -2.87
C GLN A 113 8.07 -4.54 -2.62
N ILE A 114 7.83 -4.10 -1.39
CA ILE A 114 6.64 -3.34 -1.00
C ILE A 114 7.03 -2.10 -0.18
N VAL A 115 6.42 -0.97 -0.51
CA VAL A 115 6.63 0.29 0.18
C VAL A 115 5.69 0.39 1.38
N THR A 116 6.25 0.41 2.57
CA THR A 116 5.52 0.47 3.84
C THR A 116 6.35 1.16 4.91
N VAL A 117 5.70 1.66 5.97
CA VAL A 117 6.41 2.11 7.18
C VAL A 117 6.47 1.03 8.27
N ASP A 118 5.84 -0.13 8.06
CA ASP A 118 5.87 -1.27 8.99
C ASP A 118 6.94 -2.29 8.55
N PRO A 119 8.07 -2.42 9.27
CA PRO A 119 9.09 -3.39 8.93
C PRO A 119 8.63 -4.84 9.09
N ASN A 120 7.53 -5.11 9.82
CA ASN A 120 7.05 -6.47 10.07
C ASN A 120 6.34 -7.10 8.87
N LEU A 121 6.13 -6.34 7.79
CA LEU A 121 5.52 -6.83 6.56
C LEU A 121 6.51 -7.63 5.69
N ALA A 122 7.82 -7.59 5.99
CA ALA A 122 8.81 -8.36 5.26
C ALA A 122 8.54 -9.88 5.36
N VAL A 123 8.49 -10.56 4.22
CA VAL A 123 8.25 -12.01 4.12
C VAL A 123 9.18 -12.63 3.08
N PRO A 124 9.35 -13.97 3.04
CA PRO A 124 10.18 -14.59 2.02
C PRO A 124 9.77 -14.19 0.60
N GLY A 125 10.70 -13.59 -0.15
CA GLY A 125 10.49 -13.11 -1.51
C GLY A 125 9.87 -11.72 -1.63
N LEU A 126 9.62 -11.01 -0.52
CA LEU A 126 9.11 -9.66 -0.51
C LEU A 126 9.82 -8.81 0.56
N ASP A 127 10.70 -7.94 0.11
CA ASP A 127 11.43 -7.01 0.96
C ASP A 127 10.61 -5.73 1.22
N VAL A 128 10.87 -5.11 2.37
CA VAL A 128 10.28 -3.80 2.72
C VAL A 128 11.18 -2.67 2.25
N LEU A 129 10.58 -1.71 1.56
CA LEU A 129 11.18 -0.42 1.20
C LEU A 129 10.52 0.68 2.04
N THR A 130 11.30 1.48 2.78
CA THR A 130 10.72 2.64 3.47
C THR A 130 10.30 3.70 2.45
N PRO A 131 9.33 4.58 2.76
CA PRO A 131 8.93 5.61 1.81
C PRO A 131 10.08 6.53 1.41
N GLU A 132 11.04 6.78 2.30
CA GLU A 132 12.24 7.57 1.99
C GLU A 132 13.15 6.88 0.96
N GLN A 133 13.27 5.56 1.02
CA GLN A 133 14.04 4.78 0.06
C GLN A 133 13.32 4.64 -1.29
N ALA A 134 11.99 4.69 -1.28
CA ALA A 134 11.15 4.59 -2.47
C ALA A 134 11.02 5.90 -3.25
N LEU A 135 11.44 7.03 -2.68
CA LEU A 135 11.40 8.32 -3.37
C LEU A 135 12.36 8.30 -4.58
N PRO A 136 11.91 8.74 -5.76
CA PRO A 136 12.80 8.97 -6.88
C PRO A 136 13.90 9.94 -6.47
N SER A 137 15.16 9.63 -6.81
CA SER A 137 16.23 10.62 -6.71
C SER A 137 15.93 11.73 -7.73
N ASN A 138 15.87 12.97 -7.25
CA ASN A 138 15.77 14.16 -8.10
C ASN A 138 16.95 14.29 -9.07
#